data_AF-A0A6N6SRX5-F1
#
_entry.id   AF-A0A6N6SRX5-F1
#
_cell.length_a   1.000
_cell.length_b   1.000
_cell.length_c   1.000
_cell.angle_alpha   90.00
_cell.angle_beta   90.00
_cell.angle_gamma   90.00
#
_symmetry.space_group_name_H-M   'P 1'
#
loop_
_entity.id
_entity.type
_entity.pdbx_description
1 polymer ?
#
loop_
_entity_poly.entity_id
_entity_poly.type
_entity_poly.pdbx_seq_one_letter_code
_entity_poly.pdbx_strand_id
1 'polypeptide(L)'
;MRKEFDLANRIAVLAQAEGWCADYVRATYRRWFVEGKEAGVEPTLTESLVDIGQDPSRVIPLARSDAVGHAYSAATEEVRRLQVFGAPAFVTRGEVFWGDDRLDDAITWRARGTPATAART
;
A
#
# COMPACT_ATOMS: atom_id res chain seq x y z
N MET A 1 -3.49 9.75 15.46
CA MET A 1 -3.15 8.61 14.58
C MET A 1 -4.14 7.50 14.87
N ARG A 2 -4.97 7.10 13.90
CA ARG A 2 -5.97 6.03 14.09
C ARG A 2 -5.22 4.69 14.08
N LYS A 3 -5.06 4.06 15.26
CA LYS A 3 -4.22 2.87 15.49
C LYS A 3 -4.55 1.68 14.57
N GLU A 4 -5.79 1.58 14.11
CA GLU A 4 -6.31 0.50 13.27
C GLU A 4 -5.67 0.49 11.86
N PHE A 5 -5.39 1.67 11.27
CA PHE A 5 -4.75 1.75 9.95
C PHE A 5 -3.29 1.28 9.97
N ASP A 6 -2.60 1.45 11.08
CA ASP A 6 -1.23 0.94 11.22
C ASP A 6 -1.20 -0.59 11.15
N LEU A 7 -2.21 -1.27 11.69
CA LEU A 7 -2.31 -2.72 11.59
C LEU A 7 -2.61 -3.15 10.14
N ALA A 8 -3.54 -2.47 9.46
CA ALA A 8 -3.84 -2.75 8.06
C ALA A 8 -2.58 -2.62 7.17
N ASN A 9 -1.79 -1.58 7.38
CA ASN A 9 -0.55 -1.33 6.64
C ASN A 9 0.56 -2.34 6.98
N ARG A 10 0.68 -2.73 8.25
CA ARG A 10 1.62 -3.79 8.66
C ARG A 10 1.30 -5.13 8.02
N ILE A 11 0.01 -5.47 7.89
CA ILE A 11 -0.40 -6.66 7.14
C ILE A 11 0.01 -6.52 5.68
N ALA A 12 -0.13 -5.36 5.05
CA ALA A 12 0.35 -5.15 3.68
C ALA A 12 1.88 -5.31 3.54
N VAL A 13 2.67 -4.88 4.55
CA VAL A 13 4.12 -5.11 4.58
C VAL A 13 4.45 -6.60 4.69
N LEU A 14 3.76 -7.34 5.56
CA LEU A 14 3.91 -8.81 5.65
C LEU A 14 3.49 -9.47 4.32
N ALA A 15 2.36 -9.05 3.75
CA ALA A 15 1.84 -9.53 2.49
C ALA A 15 2.81 -9.34 1.33
N GLN A 16 3.56 -8.24 1.34
CA GLN A 16 4.58 -7.93 0.34
C GLN A 16 5.76 -8.89 0.45
N ALA A 17 6.16 -9.25 1.68
CA ALA A 17 7.21 -10.22 1.92
C ALA A 17 6.80 -11.66 1.54
N GLU A 18 5.52 -12.00 1.71
CA GLU A 18 4.99 -13.35 1.45
C GLU A 18 4.33 -13.52 0.07
N GLY A 19 4.22 -12.46 -0.74
CA GLY A 19 3.79 -12.53 -2.15
C GLY A 19 2.29 -12.39 -2.42
N TRP A 20 1.48 -12.00 -1.43
CA TRP A 20 0.02 -11.88 -1.55
C TRP A 20 -0.52 -10.44 -1.30
N CYS A 21 0.36 -9.43 -1.35
CA CYS A 21 0.01 -8.02 -1.13
C CYS A 21 -1.11 -7.50 -2.02
N ALA A 22 -1.04 -7.77 -3.32
CA ALA A 22 -2.03 -7.25 -4.27
C ALA A 22 -3.44 -7.75 -3.97
N ASP A 23 -3.58 -9.01 -3.54
CA ASP A 23 -4.89 -9.60 -3.23
C ASP A 23 -5.45 -9.04 -1.93
N TYR A 24 -4.60 -8.91 -0.89
CA TYR A 24 -4.98 -8.25 0.37
C TYR A 24 -5.43 -6.80 0.16
N VAL A 25 -4.64 -6.00 -0.54
CA VAL A 25 -4.94 -4.58 -0.79
C VAL A 25 -6.26 -4.43 -1.57
N ARG A 26 -6.52 -5.28 -2.58
CA ARG A 26 -7.80 -5.28 -3.30
C ARG A 26 -8.97 -5.68 -2.39
N ALA A 27 -8.84 -6.73 -1.60
CA ALA A 27 -9.90 -7.20 -0.70
C ALA A 27 -10.24 -6.15 0.37
N THR A 28 -9.23 -5.53 0.97
CA THR A 28 -9.38 -4.48 1.97
C THR A 28 -9.96 -3.20 1.36
N TYR A 29 -9.47 -2.72 0.21
CA TYR A 29 -10.02 -1.53 -0.41
C TYR A 29 -11.43 -1.73 -0.96
N ARG A 30 -11.78 -2.92 -1.47
CA ARG A 30 -13.16 -3.24 -1.87
C ARG A 30 -14.11 -3.08 -0.68
N ARG A 31 -13.79 -3.69 0.46
CA ARG A 31 -14.59 -3.55 1.69
C ARG A 31 -14.68 -2.10 2.16
N TRP A 32 -13.58 -1.37 2.12
CA TRP A 32 -13.57 0.00 2.62
C TRP A 32 -14.31 0.97 1.69
N PHE A 33 -13.93 1.04 0.43
CA PHE A 33 -14.45 2.05 -0.48
C PHE A 33 -15.78 1.68 -1.13
N VAL A 34 -16.07 0.39 -1.30
CA VAL A 34 -17.33 -0.06 -1.94
C VAL A 34 -18.38 -0.44 -0.89
N GLU A 35 -17.98 -1.14 0.17
CA GLU A 35 -18.93 -1.62 1.20
C GLU A 35 -19.03 -0.69 2.43
N GLY A 36 -18.18 0.35 2.53
CA GLY A 36 -18.17 1.27 3.67
C GLY A 36 -17.62 0.66 4.97
N LYS A 37 -16.95 -0.49 4.90
CA LYS A 37 -16.39 -1.20 6.06
C LYS A 37 -14.93 -0.79 6.28
N GLU A 38 -14.67 -0.07 7.37
CA GLU A 38 -13.34 0.48 7.66
C GLU A 38 -12.22 -0.59 7.64
N ALA A 39 -11.07 -0.23 7.08
CA ALA A 39 -9.91 -1.11 7.02
C ALA A 39 -9.19 -1.18 8.38
N GLY A 40 -8.61 -2.34 8.68
CA GLY A 40 -7.80 -2.52 9.89
C GLY A 40 -8.59 -2.82 11.17
N VAL A 41 -9.92 -2.71 11.14
CA VAL A 41 -10.83 -3.04 12.23
C VAL A 41 -11.48 -4.41 12.04
N GLU A 42 -11.89 -5.05 13.14
CA GLU A 42 -12.76 -6.23 13.06
C GLU A 42 -14.22 -5.83 12.78
N PRO A 43 -15.00 -6.66 12.05
CA PRO A 43 -14.60 -7.93 11.44
C PRO A 43 -13.91 -7.77 10.07
N THR A 44 -13.85 -6.55 9.53
CA THR A 44 -13.35 -6.26 8.16
C THR A 44 -11.95 -6.82 7.90
N LEU A 45 -11.07 -6.76 8.88
CA LEU A 45 -9.70 -7.25 8.81
C LEU A 45 -9.67 -8.77 8.63
N THR A 46 -10.34 -9.50 9.51
CA THR A 46 -10.49 -10.97 9.43
C THR A 46 -11.15 -11.38 8.13
N GLU A 47 -12.26 -10.74 7.75
CA GLU A 47 -12.96 -11.03 6.50
C GLU A 47 -12.07 -10.81 5.27
N SER A 48 -11.27 -9.73 5.24
CA SER A 48 -10.34 -9.45 4.13
C SER A 48 -9.28 -10.53 3.96
N LEU A 49 -8.78 -11.08 5.06
CA LEU A 49 -7.78 -12.15 5.06
C LEU A 49 -8.37 -13.49 4.65
N VAL A 50 -9.54 -13.84 5.19
CA VAL A 50 -10.24 -15.10 4.84
C VAL A 50 -10.60 -15.13 3.36
N ASP A 51 -11.08 -14.02 2.79
CA ASP A 51 -11.44 -13.93 1.37
C ASP A 51 -10.30 -14.31 0.42
N ILE A 52 -9.06 -14.00 0.80
CA ILE A 52 -7.86 -14.26 -0.02
C ILE A 52 -7.17 -15.57 0.38
N GLY A 53 -7.81 -16.40 1.21
CA GLY A 53 -7.29 -17.69 1.66
C GLY A 53 -6.18 -17.61 2.70
N GLN A 54 -6.00 -16.46 3.36
CA GLN A 54 -5.05 -16.31 4.46
C GLN A 54 -5.69 -16.66 5.79
N ASP A 55 -4.89 -17.20 6.72
CA ASP A 55 -5.29 -17.52 8.09
C ASP A 55 -5.12 -16.29 9.01
N PRO A 56 -6.22 -15.65 9.48
CA PRO A 56 -6.14 -14.47 10.34
C PRO A 56 -5.44 -14.76 11.67
N SER A 57 -5.58 -15.98 12.20
CA SER A 57 -4.97 -16.38 13.47
C SER A 57 -3.45 -16.47 13.40
N ARG A 58 -2.91 -16.71 12.21
CA ARG A 58 -1.47 -16.61 11.90
C ARG A 58 -1.08 -15.17 11.57
N VAL A 59 -1.79 -14.54 10.64
CA VAL A 59 -1.38 -13.27 10.01
C VAL A 59 -1.41 -12.10 10.99
N ILE A 60 -2.49 -11.96 11.78
CA ILE A 60 -2.67 -10.79 12.66
C ILE A 60 -1.58 -10.74 13.75
N PRO A 61 -1.25 -11.83 14.47
CA PRO A 61 -0.13 -11.83 15.40
C PRO A 61 1.22 -11.55 14.73
N LEU A 62 1.50 -12.13 13.56
CA LEU A 62 2.74 -11.85 12.84
C LEU A 62 2.84 -10.36 12.45
N ALA A 63 1.77 -9.75 11.97
CA ALA A 63 1.73 -8.33 11.62
C ALA A 63 1.93 -7.42 12.83
N ARG A 64 1.63 -7.90 14.05
CA ARG A 64 1.89 -7.19 15.31
C ARG A 64 3.32 -7.34 15.83
N SER A 65 4.11 -8.26 15.26
CA SER A 65 5.49 -8.49 15.69
C SER A 65 6.40 -7.27 15.47
N ASP A 66 7.45 -7.17 16.27
CA ASP A 66 8.47 -6.11 16.14
C ASP A 66 9.15 -6.16 14.77
N ALA A 67 9.36 -7.34 14.21
CA ALA A 67 9.97 -7.51 12.90
C ALA A 67 9.16 -6.80 11.80
N VAL A 68 7.84 -7.01 11.76
CA VAL A 68 6.96 -6.32 10.80
C VAL A 68 6.83 -4.84 11.14
N GLY A 69 6.80 -4.49 12.43
CA GLY A 69 6.80 -3.10 12.88
C GLY A 69 8.03 -2.32 12.40
N HIS A 70 9.23 -2.91 12.50
CA HIS A 70 10.47 -2.32 11.99
C HIS A 70 10.47 -2.20 10.47
N ALA A 71 9.98 -3.21 9.76
CA ALA A 71 9.85 -3.16 8.30
C ALA A 71 8.90 -2.04 7.84
N TYR A 72 7.76 -1.87 8.52
CA TYR A 72 6.81 -0.78 8.26
C TYR A 72 7.43 0.61 8.50
N SER A 73 8.14 0.78 9.63
CA SER A 73 8.87 2.01 9.92
C SER A 73 9.95 2.30 8.89
N ALA A 74 10.75 1.29 8.51
CA ALA A 74 11.80 1.45 7.50
C ALA A 74 11.26 1.84 6.12
N ALA A 75 10.14 1.23 5.69
CA ALA A 75 9.46 1.61 4.46
C ALA A 75 8.94 3.06 4.51
N THR A 76 8.42 3.49 5.66
CA THR A 76 7.96 4.88 5.87
C THR A 76 9.14 5.88 5.81
N GLU A 77 10.29 5.53 6.38
CA GLU A 77 11.49 6.37 6.30
C GLU A 77 12.08 6.44 4.89
N GLU A 78 11.98 5.36 4.11
CA GLU A 78 12.44 5.37 2.71
C GLU A 78 11.64 6.34 1.86
N VAL A 79 10.31 6.31 1.95
CA VAL A 79 9.48 7.25 1.17
C VAL A 79 9.68 8.70 1.62
N ARG A 80 9.99 8.94 2.91
CA ARG A 80 10.40 10.28 3.40
C ARG A 80 11.68 10.76 2.75
N ARG A 81 12.71 9.90 2.60
CA ARG A 81 13.96 10.23 1.90
C ARG A 81 13.74 10.56 0.43
N LEU A 82 12.77 9.90 -0.20
CA LEU A 82 12.34 10.18 -1.57
C LEU A 82 11.44 11.43 -1.67
N GLN A 83 11.26 12.19 -0.59
CA GLN A 83 10.40 13.37 -0.52
C GLN A 83 8.93 13.11 -0.90
N VAL A 84 8.46 11.87 -0.74
CA VAL A 84 7.05 11.53 -0.87
C VAL A 84 6.31 12.06 0.34
N PHE A 85 5.36 12.97 0.12
CA PHE A 85 4.61 13.64 1.18
C PHE A 85 3.13 13.22 1.27
N GLY A 86 2.64 12.43 0.31
CA GLY A 86 1.25 12.00 0.26
C GLY A 86 1.04 10.75 -0.60
N ALA A 87 -0.21 10.28 -0.65
CA ALA A 87 -0.62 9.12 -1.42
C ALA A 87 -1.88 9.44 -2.26
N PRO A 88 -2.05 8.82 -3.45
CA PRO A 88 -1.09 7.94 -4.11
C PRO A 88 0.13 8.71 -4.65
N ALA A 89 1.28 8.05 -4.70
CA ALA A 89 2.52 8.55 -5.28
C ALA A 89 3.28 7.41 -5.96
N PHE A 90 3.97 7.73 -7.05
CA PHE A 90 4.72 6.79 -7.87
C PHE A 90 6.16 7.27 -8.00
N VAL A 91 7.11 6.37 -7.76
CA VAL A 91 8.54 6.67 -7.93
C VAL A 91 9.11 5.78 -9.02
N THR A 92 9.74 6.36 -10.03
CA THR A 92 10.32 5.62 -11.15
C THR A 92 11.57 6.31 -11.68
N ARG A 93 12.67 5.56 -11.81
CA ARG A 93 13.98 6.08 -12.26
C ARG A 93 14.44 7.34 -11.48
N GLY A 94 14.15 7.38 -10.17
CA GLY A 94 14.49 8.50 -9.30
C GLY A 94 13.54 9.71 -9.36
N GLU A 95 12.55 9.69 -10.26
CA GLU A 95 11.54 10.76 -10.39
C GLU A 95 10.27 10.41 -9.59
N VAL A 96 9.68 11.43 -8.95
CA VAL A 96 8.49 11.31 -8.10
C VAL A 96 7.28 11.94 -8.77
N PHE A 97 6.20 11.17 -8.91
CA PHE A 97 4.92 11.59 -9.46
C PHE A 97 3.84 11.48 -8.37
N TRP A 98 3.26 12.60 -7.96
CA TRP A 98 2.26 12.64 -6.89
C TRP A 98 0.86 12.91 -7.45
N GLY A 99 -0.12 12.10 -7.04
CA GLY A 99 -1.50 12.16 -7.53
C GLY A 99 -1.84 11.00 -8.47
N ASP A 100 -3.09 10.53 -8.41
CA ASP A 100 -3.62 9.46 -9.28
C ASP A 100 -3.58 9.85 -10.76
N ASP A 101 -3.86 11.13 -11.03
CA ASP A 101 -3.77 11.78 -12.34
C ASP A 101 -2.36 11.78 -12.94
N ARG A 102 -1.33 11.40 -12.17
CA ARG A 102 0.07 11.33 -12.61
C ARG A 102 0.57 9.90 -12.86
N LEU A 103 -0.29 8.88 -12.75
CA LEU A 103 0.09 7.49 -13.04
C LEU A 103 0.57 7.32 -14.50
N ASP A 104 -0.16 7.87 -15.47
CA ASP A 104 0.18 7.77 -16.89
C ASP A 104 1.53 8.46 -17.21
N ASP A 105 1.81 9.58 -16.54
CA ASP A 105 3.10 10.26 -16.63
C ASP A 105 4.24 9.39 -16.09
N ALA A 106 4.05 8.75 -14.94
CA ALA A 106 5.04 7.86 -14.33
C ALA A 106 5.35 6.65 -15.23
N ILE A 107 4.34 6.05 -15.85
CA ILE A 107 4.50 4.94 -16.80
C ILE A 107 5.26 5.42 -18.05
N THR A 108 4.88 6.58 -18.60
CA THR A 108 5.51 7.13 -19.80
C THR A 108 6.97 7.51 -19.54
N TRP A 109 7.27 8.10 -18.38
CA TRP A 109 8.63 8.38 -17.92
C TRP A 109 9.48 7.11 -17.83
N ARG A 110 8.93 6.04 -17.25
CA ARG A 110 9.60 4.74 -17.18
C ARG A 110 9.91 4.17 -18.57
N ALA A 111 9.03 4.36 -19.55
CA ALA A 111 9.22 3.85 -20.90
C ALA A 111 10.19 4.70 -21.72
N ARG A 112 10.08 6.04 -21.64
CA ARG A 112 10.66 6.97 -22.63
C ARG A 112 11.59 8.03 -22.04
N GLY A 113 11.57 8.27 -20.73
CA GLY A 113 12.34 9.35 -20.09
C GLY A 113 11.72 10.74 -20.25
N THR A 114 10.46 10.83 -20.68
CA THR A 114 9.68 12.06 -20.79
C THR A 114 8.26 11.82 -20.26
N PRO A 115 7.64 12.76 -19.52
CA PRO A 115 6.25 12.59 -19.08
C PRO A 115 5.27 12.72 -20.25
N ALA A 116 4.06 12.15 -20.12
CA ALA A 116 3.04 12.16 -21.17
C ALA A 116 2.48 13.58 -21.40
N THR A 117 2.41 14.37 -20.34
CA THR A 117 2.00 15.77 -20.37
C THR A 117 3.00 16.70 -21.07
N ALA A 118 4.30 16.40 -21.06
CA ALA A 118 5.32 17.22 -21.74
C ALA A 118 5.35 17.06 -23.27
N ALA A 119 4.71 16.02 -23.81
CA ALA A 119 4.65 15.78 -25.25
C ALA A 119 3.50 16.52 -25.96
N ARG A 120 2.74 17.38 -25.25
CA ARG A 120 1.54 18.07 -25.75
C ARG A 120 1.70 19.59 -25.99
N THR A 121 2.92 20.10 -25.93
CA THR A 121 3.31 21.49 -26.30
C THR A 121 4.14 21.48 -27.57
#